data_AF-A0A967N596-F1
#
_entry.id   AF-A0A967N596-F1
#
_cell.length_a   1.000
_cell.length_b   1.000
_cell.length_c   1.000
_cell.angle_alpha   90.00
_cell.angle_beta   90.00
_cell.angle_gamma   90.00
#
_symmetry.space_group_name_H-M   'P 1'
#
loop_
_entity.id
_entity.type
_entity.pdbx_description
1 polymer ?
#
loop_
_entity_poly.entity_id
_entity_poly.type
_entity_poly.pdbx_seq_one_letter_code
_entity_poly.pdbx_strand_id
1 'polypeptide(L)'
;MRQSRAEVMAVAGLRPGTPITYRDVQTAVKELWSTGQFRDIQVRASGGQAGAPVVLTYQVEERELMRTVRFPGLETVSAQSVRDTVDLRPGQPYSPQKVSRAMRYIRS
;
A
#
# COMPACT_ATOMS: atom_id res chain seq x y z
N MET A 1 -4.34 2.95 7.69
CA MET A 1 -5.16 1.98 8.44
C MET A 1 -4.38 0.68 8.39
N ARG A 2 -4.16 -0.01 9.52
CA ARG A 2 -3.48 -1.31 9.50
C ARG A 2 -4.44 -2.31 8.87
N GLN A 3 -4.05 -2.95 7.78
CA GLN A 3 -4.83 -3.96 7.10
C GLN A 3 -4.94 -5.19 8.00
N SER A 4 -6.17 -5.59 8.27
CA SER A 4 -6.48 -6.83 8.96
C SER A 4 -6.28 -8.01 8.01
N ARG A 5 -5.98 -9.19 8.58
CA ARG A 5 -5.92 -10.44 7.81
C ARG A 5 -7.20 -10.67 6.98
N ALA A 6 -8.36 -10.30 7.53
CA ALA A 6 -9.65 -10.47 6.88
C ALA A 6 -9.78 -9.60 5.61
N GLU A 7 -9.27 -8.37 5.63
CA GLU A 7 -9.27 -7.48 4.45
C GLU A 7 -8.37 -8.03 3.34
N VAL A 8 -7.16 -8.51 3.67
CA VAL A 8 -6.27 -9.12 2.69
C VAL A 8 -6.92 -10.35 2.06
N MET A 9 -7.60 -11.19 2.85
CA MET A 9 -8.33 -12.36 2.34
C MET A 9 -9.55 -11.96 1.50
N ALA A 10 -10.27 -10.91 1.88
CA ALA A 10 -11.43 -10.42 1.14
C ALA A 10 -11.03 -9.88 -0.24
N VAL A 11 -9.95 -9.08 -0.31
CA VAL A 11 -9.42 -8.54 -1.57
C VAL A 11 -8.82 -9.63 -2.45
N ALA A 12 -8.09 -10.58 -1.86
CA ALA A 12 -7.53 -11.72 -2.60
C ALA A 12 -8.60 -12.61 -3.23
N GLY A 13 -9.84 -12.61 -2.71
CA GLY A 13 -10.97 -13.37 -3.28
C GLY A 13 -10.85 -14.89 -3.14
N LEU A 14 -9.77 -15.40 -2.53
CA LEU A 14 -9.55 -16.84 -2.33
C LEU A 14 -10.14 -17.28 -0.99
N ARG A 15 -10.88 -18.40 -1.01
CA ARG A 15 -11.47 -18.99 0.19
C ARG A 15 -10.77 -20.31 0.54
N PRO A 16 -10.49 -20.57 1.82
CA PRO A 16 -10.04 -21.90 2.24
C PRO A 16 -11.06 -22.98 1.89
N GLY A 17 -10.58 -24.14 1.43
CA GLY A 17 -11.43 -25.29 1.09
C GLY A 17 -11.99 -25.28 -0.34
N THR A 18 -11.85 -24.18 -1.09
CA THR A 18 -12.15 -24.17 -2.53
C THR A 18 -10.95 -24.63 -3.36
N PRO A 19 -11.17 -25.42 -4.42
CA PRO A 19 -10.16 -25.64 -5.44
C PRO A 19 -9.73 -24.30 -6.04
N ILE A 20 -8.43 -24.11 -6.16
CA ILE A 20 -7.84 -22.92 -6.76
C ILE A 20 -6.86 -23.33 -7.85
N THR A 21 -6.75 -22.49 -8.86
CA THR A 21 -5.77 -22.60 -9.94
C THR A 21 -4.68 -21.56 -9.75
N TYR A 22 -3.59 -21.72 -10.49
CA TYR A 22 -2.55 -20.69 -10.56
C TYR A 22 -3.09 -19.32 -11.03
N ARG A 23 -4.10 -19.30 -11.92
CA ARG A 23 -4.72 -18.06 -12.41
C ARG A 23 -5.49 -17.33 -11.31
N ASP A 24 -6.09 -18.06 -10.39
CA ASP A 24 -6.81 -17.46 -9.26
C ASP A 24 -5.83 -16.76 -8.32
N VAL A 25 -4.65 -17.36 -8.09
CA VAL A 25 -3.57 -16.72 -7.32
C VAL A 25 -3.03 -15.46 -8.00
N GLN A 26 -2.82 -15.50 -9.32
CA GLN A 26 -2.40 -14.31 -10.07
C GLN A 26 -3.43 -13.18 -10.00
N THR A 27 -4.71 -13.53 -10.10
CA THR A 27 -5.82 -12.57 -9.99
C THR A 27 -5.83 -11.96 -8.59
N ALA A 28 -5.73 -12.78 -7.54
CA ALA A 28 -5.64 -12.31 -6.16
C ALA A 28 -4.50 -11.31 -5.93
N VAL A 29 -3.31 -11.60 -6.47
CA VAL A 29 -2.15 -10.69 -6.38
C VAL A 29 -2.42 -9.38 -7.12
N LYS A 30 -3.04 -9.43 -8.31
CA LYS A 30 -3.41 -8.25 -9.08
C LYS A 30 -4.42 -7.38 -8.33
N GLU A 31 -5.42 -7.97 -7.69
CA GLU A 31 -6.41 -7.26 -6.88
C GLU A 31 -5.75 -6.59 -5.66
N LEU A 32 -4.83 -7.28 -4.98
CA LEU A 32 -4.09 -6.68 -3.88
C LEU A 32 -3.25 -5.47 -4.34
N TRP A 33 -2.58 -5.56 -5.50
CA TRP A 33 -1.85 -4.42 -6.08
C TRP A 33 -2.77 -3.26 -6.48
N SER A 34 -3.97 -3.56 -7.01
CA SER A 34 -4.91 -2.54 -7.48
C SER A 34 -5.39 -1.61 -6.34
N THR A 35 -5.35 -2.09 -5.09
CA THR A 35 -5.66 -1.27 -3.91
C THR A 35 -4.69 -0.09 -3.71
N GLY A 36 -3.45 -0.20 -4.22
CA GLY A 36 -2.38 0.77 -3.97
C GLY A 36 -1.88 0.83 -2.52
N GLN A 37 -2.36 -0.06 -1.65
CA GLN A 37 -2.10 -0.07 -0.20
C GLN A 37 -0.85 -0.84 0.19
N PHE A 38 -0.28 -1.63 -0.71
CA PHE A 38 0.91 -2.44 -0.45
C PHE A 38 2.09 -1.93 -1.27
N ARG A 39 3.29 -2.02 -0.69
CA ARG A 39 4.56 -1.72 -1.37
C ARG A 39 5.34 -2.98 -1.76
N ASP A 40 5.05 -4.10 -1.09
CA ASP A 40 5.56 -5.43 -1.45
C ASP A 40 4.49 -6.49 -1.17
N ILE A 41 4.40 -7.49 -2.05
CA ILE A 41 3.49 -8.63 -1.94
C ILE A 41 4.26 -9.87 -2.38
N GLN A 42 4.44 -10.80 -1.45
CA GLN A 42 5.04 -12.11 -1.69
C GLN A 42 4.00 -13.20 -1.42
N VAL A 43 3.90 -14.16 -2.34
CA VAL A 43 3.01 -15.31 -2.19
C VAL A 43 3.84 -16.58 -2.23
N ARG A 44 3.67 -17.43 -1.22
CA ARG A 44 4.31 -18.75 -1.15
C ARG A 44 3.23 -19.82 -1.09
N ALA A 45 3.40 -20.88 -1.87
CA ALA A 45 2.58 -22.07 -1.80
C ALA A 45 3.39 -23.20 -1.15
N SER A 46 2.79 -23.90 -0.19
CA SER A 46 3.36 -25.12 0.40
C SER A 46 2.29 -26.21 0.50
N GLY A 47 2.70 -27.47 0.56
CA GLY A 47 1.78 -28.61 0.59
C GLY A 47 1.31 -29.03 -0.81
N GLY A 48 0.11 -29.61 -0.89
CA GLY A 48 -0.44 -30.16 -2.15
C GLY A 48 0.02 -31.57 -2.52
N GLN A 49 0.90 -32.19 -1.72
CA GLN A 49 1.36 -33.56 -1.95
C GLN A 49 0.44 -34.58 -1.26
N ALA A 50 0.30 -35.76 -1.86
CA ALA A 50 -0.45 -36.90 -1.29
C ALA A 50 -1.90 -36.58 -0.86
N GLY A 51 -2.57 -35.66 -1.57
CA GLY A 51 -3.95 -35.26 -1.27
C GLY A 51 -4.11 -34.23 -0.14
N ALA A 52 -3.01 -33.75 0.44
CA ALA A 52 -3.06 -32.65 1.40
C ALA A 52 -3.41 -31.32 0.72
N PRO A 53 -4.16 -30.42 1.39
CA PRO A 53 -4.48 -29.12 0.84
C PRO A 53 -3.20 -28.28 0.61
N VAL A 54 -3.26 -27.40 -0.37
CA VAL A 54 -2.24 -26.38 -0.58
C VAL A 54 -2.47 -25.25 0.43
N VAL A 55 -1.42 -24.81 1.10
CA VAL A 55 -1.40 -23.65 1.97
C VAL A 55 -0.77 -22.48 1.20
N LEU A 56 -1.53 -21.39 1.06
CA LEU A 56 -1.02 -20.13 0.52
C LEU A 56 -0.70 -19.16 1.65
N THR A 57 0.55 -18.71 1.69
CA THR A 57 1.03 -17.70 2.62
C THR A 57 1.27 -16.40 1.86
N TYR A 58 0.47 -15.38 2.20
CA TYR A 58 0.63 -14.02 1.72
C TYR A 58 1.46 -13.23 2.74
N GLN A 59 2.62 -12.76 2.32
CA GLN A 59 3.44 -11.83 3.08
C GLN A 59 3.37 -10.47 2.38
N VAL A 60 2.82 -9.48 3.07
CA VAL A 60 2.59 -8.15 2.51
C VAL A 60 3.30 -7.09 3.36
N GLU A 61 3.85 -6.09 2.69
CA GLU A 61 4.34 -4.86 3.33
C GLU A 61 3.38 -3.73 2.98
N GLU A 62 2.75 -3.14 3.99
CA GLU A 62 1.85 -2.00 3.81
C GLU A 62 2.62 -0.76 3.35
N ARG A 63 1.96 0.04 2.51
CA ARG A 63 2.48 1.32 2.07
C ARG A 63 2.25 2.36 3.16
N GLU A 64 3.33 3.01 3.59
CA GLU A 64 3.23 4.11 4.53
C GLU A 64 2.50 5.30 3.91
N LEU A 65 1.37 5.64 4.52
CA LEU A 65 0.61 6.84 4.17
C LEU A 65 0.98 7.97 5.11
N MET A 66 1.13 9.17 4.55
CA MET A 66 1.37 10.38 5.33
C MET A 66 0.15 10.65 6.21
N ARG A 67 0.29 10.54 7.54
CA ARG A 67 -0.81 10.84 8.49
C ARG A 67 -1.04 12.33 8.65
N THR A 68 0.05 13.09 8.74
CA THR A 68 0.01 14.52 9.01
C THR A 68 1.16 15.19 8.28
N VAL A 69 0.89 16.32 7.63
CA VAL A 69 1.93 17.16 7.00
C VAL A 69 1.90 18.54 7.67
N ARG A 70 3.00 18.89 8.35
CA ARG A 70 3.18 20.15 9.06
C ARG A 70 4.37 20.90 8.48
N PHE A 71 4.26 22.23 8.45
CA PHE A 71 5.31 23.14 7.99
C PHE A 71 5.58 24.15 9.11
N PRO A 72 6.36 23.78 10.14
CA PRO A 72 6.71 24.70 11.22
C PRO A 72 7.63 25.82 10.70
N GLY A 73 7.54 27.01 11.30
CA GLY A 73 8.44 28.13 11.00
C GLY A 73 8.25 28.80 9.64
N LEU A 74 7.06 28.69 9.05
CA LEU A 74 6.73 29.47 7.86
C LEU A 74 6.41 30.92 8.23
N GLU A 75 7.18 31.87 7.70
CA GLU A 75 6.96 33.31 7.90
C GLU A 75 6.35 33.99 6.68
N THR A 76 6.85 33.67 5.48
CA THR A 76 6.48 34.37 4.22
C THR A 76 5.41 33.64 3.40
N VAL A 77 5.36 32.31 3.46
CA VAL A 77 4.48 31.49 2.61
C VAL A 77 3.51 30.71 3.49
N SER A 78 2.24 30.62 3.12
CA SER A 78 1.26 29.87 3.91
C SER A 78 1.44 28.35 3.76
N ALA A 79 1.18 27.59 4.83
CA ALA A 79 1.20 26.12 4.78
C ALA A 79 0.23 25.56 3.73
N GLN A 80 -0.87 26.26 3.45
CA GLN A 80 -1.84 25.85 2.43
C GLN A 80 -1.25 25.99 1.01
N SER A 81 -0.60 27.12 0.71
CA SER A 81 0.08 27.37 -0.56
C SER A 81 1.14 26.31 -0.87
N VAL A 82 1.91 25.89 0.14
CA VAL A 82 2.90 24.81 -0.01
C VAL A 82 2.22 23.46 -0.32
N ARG A 83 1.12 23.13 0.38
CA ARG A 83 0.38 21.87 0.13
C ARG A 83 -0.19 21.82 -1.27
N ASP A 84 -0.80 22.91 -1.73
CA ASP A 84 -1.48 22.96 -3.02
C ASP A 84 -0.47 22.93 -4.18
N THR A 85 0.67 23.62 -4.02
CA THR A 85 1.73 23.66 -5.05
C THR A 85 2.42 22.30 -5.23
N VAL A 86 2.57 21.53 -4.15
CA VAL A 86 3.41 20.32 -4.15
C VAL A 86 2.57 19.03 -4.06
N ASP A 87 1.25 19.18 -3.93
CA ASP A 87 0.28 18.11 -3.71
C ASP A 87 0.72 17.16 -2.58
N LEU A 88 1.09 17.73 -1.43
CA LEU A 88 1.43 16.97 -0.21
C LEU A 88 0.21 16.91 0.72
N ARG A 89 -0.58 15.85 0.60
CA ARG A 89 -1.82 15.68 1.35
C ARG A 89 -1.75 14.47 2.29
N PRO A 90 -2.34 14.56 3.50
CA PRO A 90 -2.59 13.39 4.32
C PRO A 90 -3.33 12.29 3.53
N GLY A 91 -3.02 11.04 3.82
CA GLY A 91 -3.61 9.88 3.13
C GLY A 91 -2.93 9.51 1.81
N GLN A 92 -2.03 10.33 1.28
CA GLN A 92 -1.19 9.94 0.14
C GLN A 92 0.06 9.15 0.59
N PRO A 93 0.61 8.27 -0.26
CA PRO A 93 1.90 7.64 -0.02
C PRO A 93 3.02 8.67 0.13
N TYR A 94 3.96 8.40 1.03
CA TYR A 94 5.16 9.23 1.16
C TYR A 94 5.96 9.28 -0.16
N SER A 95 6.36 10.48 -0.58
CA SER A 95 7.17 10.71 -1.78
C SER A 95 8.35 11.64 -1.47
N PRO A 96 9.59 11.13 -1.45
CA PRO A 96 10.79 11.95 -1.25
C PRO A 96 10.93 13.09 -2.28
N GLN A 97 10.49 12.84 -3.52
CA GLN A 97 10.54 13.80 -4.61
C GLN A 97 9.60 14.98 -4.36
N LYS A 98 8.36 14.72 -3.91
CA LYS A 98 7.42 15.78 -3.51
C LYS A 98 7.98 16.57 -2.33
N VAL A 99 8.56 15.91 -1.33
CA VAL A 99 9.20 16.60 -0.18
C VAL A 99 10.33 17.53 -0.63
N SER A 100 11.20 17.08 -1.53
CA SER A 100 12.29 17.92 -2.08
C SER A 100 11.75 19.15 -2.82
N ARG A 101 10.68 19.01 -3.61
CA ARG A 101 10.01 20.14 -4.28
C ARG A 101 9.43 21.14 -3.27
N ALA A 102 8.80 20.65 -2.20
CA ALA A 102 8.28 21.52 -1.14
C ALA A 102 9.37 22.32 -0.46
N MET A 103 10.50 21.68 -0.11
CA MET A 103 11.63 22.38 0.49
C MET A 103 12.19 23.48 -0.41
N ARG A 104 12.20 23.26 -1.73
CA ARG A 104 12.66 24.28 -2.69
C ARG A 104 11.70 25.46 -2.77
N TYR A 105 10.39 25.21 -2.78
CA TYR A 105 9.36 26.23 -2.81
C TYR A 105 9.31 27.08 -1.52
N ILE A 106 9.59 26.48 -0.36
CA ILE A 106 9.66 27.23 0.92
C ILE A 106 10.89 28.16 0.97
N ARG A 107 11.98 27.80 0.29
CA ARG A 107 13.24 28.57 0.29
C ARG A 107 13.31 29.67 -0.78
N SER A 108 12.36 29.72 -1.70
CA SER A 108 12.28 30.75 -2.75
C SER A 108 11.47 31.95 -2.25
#